data_AF-A0A927YWT5-F1
#
_entry.id   AF-A0A927YWT5-F1
#
_cell.length_a   1.000
_cell.length_b   1.000
_cell.length_c   1.000
_cell.angle_alpha   90.00
_cell.angle_beta   90.00
_cell.angle_gamma   90.00
#
_symmetry.space_group_name_H-M   'P 1'
#
loop_
_entity.id
_entity.type
_entity.pdbx_description
1 polymer ?
#
loop_
_entity_poly.entity_id
_entity_poly.type
_entity_poly.pdbx_seq_one_letter_code
_entity_poly.pdbx_strand_id
1 'polypeptide(L)'
;MKTFPKPLTADEEKECLERYRKGDLSARNELIERNMRLVAYNVKKYNTDGRDVEDLISTGTIGLIKAIDSFDMDKGIRLATYASRCIDNAMQHNSEKKSAKN
;
A
#
# COMPACT_ATOMS: atom_id res chain seq x y z
N MET A 1 -18.54 4.52 -11.09
CA MET A 1 -17.12 4.70 -10.75
C MET A 1 -16.96 4.42 -9.26
N LYS A 2 -16.49 3.24 -8.86
CA LYS A 2 -16.32 2.90 -7.44
C LYS A 2 -15.17 3.73 -6.89
N THR A 3 -15.48 4.84 -6.23
CA THR A 3 -14.51 5.66 -5.52
C THR A 3 -13.98 4.89 -4.33
N PHE A 4 -12.66 4.85 -4.15
CA PHE A 4 -12.05 4.24 -2.97
C PHE A 4 -12.66 4.83 -1.69
N PRO A 5 -12.84 4.04 -0.63
CA PRO A 5 -13.39 4.52 0.63
C PRO A 5 -12.55 5.68 1.17
N LYS A 6 -13.17 6.51 2.00
CA LYS A 6 -12.44 7.60 2.67
C LYS A 6 -11.36 7.00 3.57
N PRO A 7 -10.18 7.63 3.67
CA PRO A 7 -9.16 7.25 4.64
C PRO A 7 -9.77 7.24 6.06
N LEU A 8 -9.25 6.36 6.90
CA LEU A 8 -9.57 6.35 8.33
C LEU A 8 -9.00 7.61 8.97
N THR A 9 -9.67 8.09 10.01
CA THR A 9 -9.10 9.05 10.96
C THR A 9 -7.96 8.39 11.75
N ALA A 10 -7.16 9.20 12.47
CA ALA A 10 -6.05 8.67 13.26
C ALA A 10 -6.52 7.69 14.35
N ASP A 11 -7.65 7.96 14.99
CA ASP A 11 -8.21 7.10 16.04
C ASP A 11 -8.77 5.79 15.45
N GLU A 12 -9.51 5.87 14.35
CA GLU A 12 -10.00 4.68 13.63
C GLU A 12 -8.84 3.83 13.09
N GLU A 13 -7.79 4.44 12.55
CA GLU A 13 -6.59 3.74 12.07
C GLU A 13 -5.90 3.01 13.23
N LYS A 14 -5.78 3.68 14.39
CA LYS A 14 -5.21 3.08 15.59
C LYS A 14 -6.02 1.89 16.09
N GLU A 15 -7.34 2.04 16.19
CA GLU A 15 -8.25 0.95 16.61
C GLU A 15 -8.14 -0.24 15.65
N CYS A 16 -8.15 0.03 14.35
CA CYS A 16 -8.07 -1.01 13.32
C CYS A 16 -6.73 -1.76 13.39
N LEU A 17 -5.62 -1.05 13.60
CA LEU A 17 -4.29 -1.65 13.82
C LEU A 17 -4.23 -2.49 15.10
N GLU A 18 -4.82 -2.04 16.19
CA GLU A 18 -4.89 -2.81 17.44
C GLU A 18 -5.72 -4.08 17.29
N ARG A 19 -6.85 -4.00 16.56
CA ARG A 19 -7.66 -5.18 16.20
C ARG A 19 -6.89 -6.15 15.33
N TYR A 20 -6.17 -5.65 14.32
CA TYR A 20 -5.34 -6.50 13.47
C TYR A 20 -4.22 -7.18 14.27
N ARG A 21 -3.54 -6.47 15.19
CA ARG A 21 -2.54 -7.03 16.11
C ARG A 21 -3.11 -8.17 16.98
N LYS A 22 -4.41 -8.18 17.26
CA LYS A 22 -5.12 -9.25 17.99
C LYS A 22 -5.59 -10.40 17.09
N GLY A 23 -5.27 -10.37 15.78
CA GLY A 23 -5.60 -11.41 14.81
C GLY A 23 -6.85 -11.14 13.96
N ASP A 24 -7.44 -9.95 14.02
CA ASP A 24 -8.62 -9.61 13.21
C ASP A 24 -8.23 -9.35 11.74
N LEU A 25 -8.45 -10.34 10.87
CA LEU A 25 -8.20 -10.23 9.44
C LEU A 25 -9.17 -9.28 8.71
N SER A 26 -10.34 -9.00 9.29
CA SER A 26 -11.26 -8.01 8.73
C SER A 26 -10.68 -6.60 8.89
N ALA A 27 -10.07 -6.32 10.05
CA ALA A 27 -9.35 -5.07 10.29
C ALA A 27 -8.16 -4.90 9.30
N ARG A 28 -7.42 -5.98 9.03
CA ARG A 28 -6.38 -5.98 7.99
C ARG A 28 -6.93 -5.60 6.62
N ASN A 29 -8.03 -6.22 6.20
CA ASN A 29 -8.65 -5.93 4.90
C ASN A 29 -9.15 -4.48 4.83
N GLU A 30 -9.75 -3.97 5.90
CA GLU A 30 -10.15 -2.57 5.99
C GLU A 30 -8.96 -1.63 5.84
N LEU A 31 -7.84 -1.87 6.55
CA LEU A 31 -6.62 -1.08 6.37
C LEU A 31 -6.13 -1.07 4.92
N ILE A 32 -6.19 -2.22 4.23
CA ILE A 32 -5.80 -2.32 2.82
C ILE A 32 -6.72 -1.46 1.96
N GLU A 33 -8.04 -1.66 2.05
CA GLU A 33 -9.04 -0.96 1.23
C GLU A 33 -9.00 0.56 1.44
N ARG A 34 -8.86 1.00 2.69
CA ARG A 34 -8.79 2.43 3.09
C ARG A 34 -7.54 3.12 2.57
N ASN A 35 -6.47 2.37 2.30
CA ASN A 35 -5.19 2.88 1.83
C ASN A 35 -4.95 2.67 0.31
N MET A 36 -5.89 2.06 -0.43
CA MET A 36 -5.75 1.85 -1.89
C MET A 36 -5.51 3.13 -2.70
N ARG A 37 -5.94 4.30 -2.19
CA ARG A 37 -5.65 5.60 -2.82
C ARG A 37 -4.15 5.89 -2.91
N LEU A 38 -3.35 5.38 -1.98
CA LEU A 38 -1.89 5.52 -2.01
C LEU A 38 -1.28 4.76 -3.19
N VAL A 39 -1.81 3.57 -3.51
CA VAL A 39 -1.37 2.81 -4.70
C VAL A 39 -1.68 3.62 -5.95
N ALA A 40 -2.92 4.06 -6.12
CA ALA A 40 -3.32 4.85 -7.29
C ALA A 40 -2.51 6.16 -7.44
N TYR A 41 -2.16 6.80 -6.33
CA TYR A 41 -1.30 7.99 -6.35
C TYR A 41 0.12 7.65 -6.83
N ASN A 42 0.74 6.60 -6.29
CA ASN A 42 2.09 6.20 -6.68
C ASN A 42 2.17 5.67 -8.12
N VAL A 43 1.16 4.94 -8.61
CA VAL A 43 1.11 4.47 -10.01
C VAL A 43 1.25 5.62 -11.00
N LYS A 44 0.65 6.79 -10.73
CA LYS A 44 0.76 7.96 -11.62
C LYS A 44 2.20 8.42 -11.85
N LYS A 45 3.08 8.26 -10.85
CA LYS A 45 4.51 8.58 -10.95
C LYS A 45 5.25 7.67 -11.93
N TYR A 46 4.80 6.43 -12.09
CA TYR A 46 5.45 5.39 -12.90
C TYR A 46 4.77 5.11 -14.23
N ASN A 47 3.56 5.64 -14.42
CA ASN A 47 2.78 5.49 -15.66
C ASN A 47 3.42 6.21 -16.86
N THR A 48 4.36 7.12 -16.64
CA THR A 48 5.09 7.82 -17.72
C THR A 48 6.12 6.94 -18.42
N ASP A 49 6.48 5.79 -17.84
CA ASP A 49 7.61 4.97 -18.32
C ASP A 49 7.18 3.90 -19.35
N GLY A 50 5.96 4.00 -19.90
CA GLY A 50 5.40 3.00 -20.83
C GLY A 50 5.12 1.63 -20.19
N ARG A 51 5.14 1.56 -18.86
CA ARG A 51 4.81 0.35 -18.10
C ARG A 51 3.31 0.09 -18.08
N ASP A 52 2.95 -1.19 -18.08
CA ASP A 52 1.56 -1.59 -17.94
C ASP A 52 1.01 -1.13 -16.58
N VAL A 53 -0.07 -0.34 -16.65
CA VAL A 53 -0.76 0.22 -15.49
C VAL A 53 -1.31 -0.89 -14.60
N GLU A 54 -1.79 -2.00 -15.16
CA GLU A 54 -2.33 -3.11 -14.38
C GLU A 54 -1.23 -3.82 -13.59
N ASP A 55 -0.04 -3.98 -14.18
CA ASP A 55 1.15 -4.50 -13.50
C ASP A 55 1.59 -3.56 -12.36
N LEU A 56 1.59 -2.24 -12.61
CA LEU A 56 1.94 -1.24 -11.59
C LEU A 56 0.95 -1.27 -10.42
N ILE A 57 -0.35 -1.34 -10.70
CA ILE A 57 -1.39 -1.46 -9.67
C ILE A 57 -1.19 -2.74 -8.86
N SER A 58 -0.99 -3.88 -9.52
CA SER A 58 -0.80 -5.17 -8.86
C SER A 58 0.44 -5.16 -7.97
N THR A 59 1.56 -4.66 -8.48
CA THR A 59 2.83 -4.54 -7.76
C THR A 59 2.71 -3.60 -6.57
N GLY A 60 2.09 -2.43 -6.77
CA GLY A 60 1.83 -1.46 -5.71
C GLY A 60 0.92 -2.03 -4.61
N THR A 61 -0.09 -2.80 -5.00
CA THR A 61 -1.00 -3.47 -4.06
C THR A 61 -0.25 -4.48 -3.19
N ILE A 62 0.67 -5.27 -3.78
CA ILE A 62 1.55 -6.16 -3.01
C ILE A 62 2.42 -5.37 -2.03
N GLY A 63 2.96 -4.22 -2.47
CA GLY A 63 3.74 -3.32 -1.60
C GLY A 63 2.93 -2.78 -0.42
N LEU A 64 1.67 -2.38 -0.66
CA LEU A 64 0.75 -1.92 0.38
C LEU A 64 0.42 -3.04 1.38
N ILE A 65 0.10 -4.23 0.88
CA ILE A 65 -0.20 -5.40 1.72
C ILE A 65 0.98 -5.70 2.65
N LYS A 66 2.19 -5.78 2.10
CA LYS A 66 3.40 -6.00 2.88
C LYS A 66 3.62 -4.90 3.92
N ALA A 67 3.38 -3.64 3.57
CA ALA A 67 3.46 -2.54 4.51
C ALA A 67 2.52 -2.71 5.70
N ILE A 68 1.27 -3.10 5.46
CA ILE A 68 0.29 -3.32 6.54
C ILE A 68 0.71 -4.51 7.41
N ASP A 69 1.17 -5.59 6.78
CA ASP A 69 1.61 -6.80 7.49
C ASP A 69 2.86 -6.58 8.35
N SER A 70 3.75 -5.67 7.95
CA SER A 70 5.00 -5.37 8.67
C SER A 70 4.98 -4.04 9.42
N PHE A 71 3.84 -3.36 9.49
CA PHE A 71 3.75 -2.06 10.15
C PHE A 71 3.89 -2.20 11.66
N ASP A 72 4.68 -1.29 12.24
CA ASP A 72 4.89 -1.19 13.67
C ASP A 72 4.56 0.22 14.14
N MET A 73 3.42 0.35 14.83
CA MET A 73 2.93 1.63 15.30
C MET A 73 3.76 2.22 16.45
N ASP A 74 4.56 1.38 17.13
CA ASP A 74 5.42 1.81 18.24
C ASP A 74 6.64 2.60 17.77
N LYS A 75 6.91 2.59 16.45
CA LYS A 75 7.98 3.39 15.82
C LYS A 75 7.60 4.85 15.57
N GLY A 76 6.38 5.27 15.90
CA GLY A 76 5.96 6.67 15.83
C GLY A 76 5.83 7.26 14.42
N ILE A 77 5.85 6.41 13.37
CA ILE A 77 5.63 6.82 11.99
C ILE A 77 4.17 6.57 11.59
N ARG A 78 3.59 7.43 10.75
CA ARG A 78 2.22 7.23 10.25
C ARG A 78 2.18 6.05 9.29
N LEU A 79 1.11 5.23 9.34
CA LEU A 79 0.94 4.09 8.43
C LEU A 79 1.01 4.53 6.97
N ALA A 80 0.32 5.60 6.59
CA ALA A 80 0.33 6.12 5.22
C ALA A 80 1.75 6.45 4.72
N THR A 81 2.61 7.02 5.59
CA THR A 81 4.00 7.34 5.27
C THR A 81 4.82 6.07 5.04
N TYR A 82 4.67 5.08 5.92
CA TYR A 82 5.36 3.79 5.77
C TYR A 82 4.88 3.05 4.52
N ALA A 83 3.57 2.95 4.33
CA ALA A 83 2.92 2.29 3.21
C ALA A 83 3.35 2.90 1.87
N SER A 84 3.38 4.24 1.76
CA SER A 84 3.84 4.88 0.52
C SER A 84 5.28 4.50 0.16
N ARG A 85 6.18 4.36 1.14
CA ARG A 85 7.57 3.92 0.87
C ARG A 85 7.63 2.46 0.40
N CYS A 86 6.84 1.58 1.00
CA CYS A 86 6.79 0.18 0.59
C CYS A 86 6.20 0.01 -0.82
N ILE A 87 5.18 0.80 -1.16
CA ILE A 87 4.57 0.83 -2.51
C ILE A 87 5.60 1.31 -3.54
N ASP A 88 6.28 2.43 -3.28
CA ASP A 88 7.32 2.99 -4.17
C ASP A 88 8.45 1.98 -4.39
N ASN A 89 8.96 1.39 -3.31
CA ASN A 89 9.98 0.34 -3.37
C ASN A 89 9.52 -0.87 -4.20
N ALA A 90 8.28 -1.33 -4.04
CA ALA A 90 7.78 -2.47 -4.80
C ALA A 90 7.74 -2.18 -6.31
N MET A 91 7.30 -0.99 -6.72
CA MET A 91 7.26 -0.58 -8.11
C MET A 91 8.66 -0.37 -8.71
N GLN A 92 9.59 0.19 -7.93
CA GLN A 92 10.97 0.41 -8.36
C GLN A 92 11.73 -0.90 -8.60
N HIS A 93 11.64 -1.88 -7.69
CA HIS A 93 12.36 -3.14 -7.86
C HIS A 93 11.71 -4.08 -8.90
N ASN A 94 10.43 -3.86 -9.25
CA ASN A 94 9.81 -4.61 -10.35
C ASN A 94 10.33 -4.16 -11.73
N SER A 95 10.78 -2.91 -11.89
CA SER A 95 11.47 -2.45 -13.11
C SER A 95 12.75 -3.24 -13.37
N GLU A 96 13.56 -3.47 -12.34
CA GLU A 96 14.90 -4.06 -12.46
C GLU A 96 14.84 -5.54 -12.87
N LYS A 97 13.80 -6.26 -12.42
CA LYS A 97 13.61 -7.68 -12.74
C LYS A 97 13.17 -7.94 -14.18
N LYS A 98 12.51 -6.98 -14.85
CA LYS A 98 12.14 -7.10 -16.27
C LYS A 98 13.32 -6.76 -17.20
N SER A 99 14.17 -5.78 -16.85
CA SER A 99 15.38 -5.48 -17.64
C SER A 99 16.45 -6.58 -17.59
N ALA A 100 16.52 -7.37 -16.50
CA ALA A 100 17.46 -8.50 -16.40
C ALA A 100 17.02 -9.76 -17.16
N LYS A 101 15.86 -9.74 -17.84
CA LYS A 101 15.27 -10.90 -18.52
C LYS A 101 15.17 -10.75 -20.04
N ASN A 102 15.80 -9.72 -20.60
CA ASN A 102 15.78 -9.43 -22.04
C ASN A 102 17.18 -9.43 -22.63
#